data_AF-A0A1I2TMY0-F1
#
_entry.id   AF-A0A1I2TMY0-F1
#
_cell.length_a   1.000
_cell.length_b   1.000
_cell.length_c   1.000
_cell.angle_alpha   90.00
_cell.angle_beta   90.00
_cell.angle_gamma   90.00
#
_symmetry.space_group_name_H-M   'P 1'
#
loop_
_entity.id
_entity.type
_entity.pdbx_description
1 polymer ?
#
loop_
_entity_poly.entity_id
_entity_poly.type
_entity_poly.pdbx_seq_one_letter_code
_entity_poly.pdbx_strand_id
1 'polypeptide(L)' 'MAVHHGGKVGKAGKTLASKSSSKSSKSKAGTTLANHKAKCHR' A
#
# COMPACT_ATOMS: atom_id res chain seq x y z
N MET A 1 -15.03 9.12 -15.96
CA MET A 1 -15.27 8.19 -14.83
C MET A 1 -14.16 8.38 -13.83
N ALA A 2 -14.46 8.60 -12.54
CA ALA A 2 -13.42 8.74 -11.54
C ALA A 2 -12.82 7.35 -11.25
N VAL A 3 -11.54 7.16 -11.58
CA VAL A 3 -10.83 5.92 -11.26
C VAL A 3 -10.47 5.97 -9.77
N HIS A 4 -11.06 5.09 -8.97
CA HIS A 4 -10.76 5.05 -7.54
C HIS A 4 -9.47 4.25 -7.30
N HIS A 5 -8.36 4.95 -7.03
CA HIS A 5 -7.03 4.36 -6.85
C HIS A 5 -6.81 3.70 -5.46
N GLY A 6 -7.88 3.40 -4.72
CA GLY A 6 -7.80 2.79 -3.39
C GLY A 6 -7.16 3.67 -2.31
N GLY A 7 -7.04 4.99 -2.55
CA GLY A 7 -6.49 5.96 -1.61
C GLY A 7 -5.13 5.56 -1.04
N LYS A 8 -4.99 5.65 0.30
CA LYS A 8 -3.75 5.33 1.01
C LYS A 8 -3.30 3.88 0.82
N VAL A 9 -4.22 2.92 0.91
CA VAL A 9 -3.92 1.48 0.82
C VAL A 9 -3.64 1.05 -0.63
N GLY A 10 -4.37 1.60 -1.59
CA GLY A 10 -4.12 1.36 -3.02
C GLY A 10 -2.77 1.93 -3.47
N LYS A 11 -2.38 3.11 -2.98
CA LYS A 11 -1.02 3.64 -3.21
C LYS A 11 0.06 2.72 -2.64
N ALA A 12 -0.11 2.22 -1.41
CA ALA A 12 0.82 1.28 -0.80
C ALA A 12 0.94 -0.03 -1.62
N GLY A 13 -0.19 -0.59 -2.07
CA GLY A 13 -0.19 -1.76 -2.95
C GLY A 13 0.56 -1.52 -4.25
N LYS A 14 0.33 -0.36 -4.90
CA LYS A 14 1.04 0.02 -6.13
C LYS A 14 2.54 0.18 -5.91
N THR A 15 2.96 0.73 -4.77
CA THR A 15 4.38 0.84 -4.39
C THR A 15 5.03 -0.54 -4.18
N LEU A 16 4.32 -1.50 -3.61
CA LEU A 16 4.84 -2.87 -3.47
C LEU A 16 4.97 -3.60 -4.82
N ALA A 17 3.99 -3.41 -5.71
CA ALA A 17 4.01 -4.01 -7.05
C ALA A 17 5.07 -3.39 -7.96
N SER A 18 5.55 -2.18 -7.67
CA SER A 18 6.57 -1.51 -8.47
C SER A 18 7.96 -2.11 -8.29
N LYS A 19 8.58 -2.51 -9.40
CA LYS A 19 9.94 -3.07 -9.42
C LYS A 19 11.00 -2.03 -9.07
N SER A 20 10.83 -0.78 -9.50
CA SER A 20 11.79 0.32 -9.28
C SER A 20 11.65 1.00 -7.92
N SER A 21 10.65 0.64 -7.11
CA SER A 21 10.51 1.21 -5.76
C SER A 21 11.62 0.73 -4.83
N SER A 22 12.20 1.69 -4.10
CA SER A 22 13.29 1.45 -3.15
C SER A 22 12.85 0.59 -1.97
N LYS A 23 13.82 -0.08 -1.33
CA LYS A 23 13.60 -0.96 -0.17
C LYS A 23 12.86 -0.24 0.98
N SER A 24 13.24 1.02 1.25
CA SER A 24 12.59 1.85 2.27
C SER A 24 11.13 2.16 1.93
N SER A 25 10.82 2.43 0.67
CA SER A 25 9.46 2.68 0.18
C SER A 25 8.59 1.42 0.31
N LYS A 26 9.13 0.25 -0.06
CA LYS A 26 8.44 -1.03 0.07
C LYS A 26 8.19 -1.40 1.53
N SER A 27 9.16 -1.17 2.42
CA SER A 27 8.98 -1.41 3.86
C SER A 27 7.81 -0.58 4.44
N LYS A 28 7.80 0.74 4.19
CA LYS A 28 6.72 1.64 4.64
C LYS A 28 5.35 1.25 4.06
N ALA A 29 5.32 0.84 2.79
CA ALA A 29 4.09 0.37 2.15
C ALA A 29 3.58 -0.93 2.80
N GLY A 30 4.48 -1.87 3.12
CA GLY A 30 4.17 -3.10 3.85
C GLY A 30 3.56 -2.83 5.22
N THR A 31 4.18 -1.96 6.03
CA THR A 31 3.63 -1.56 7.34
C THR A 31 2.24 -0.94 7.21
N THR A 32 2.02 -0.13 6.17
CA THR A 32 0.70 0.50 5.92
C THR A 32 -0.38 -0.55 5.66
N LEU A 33 -0.09 -1.59 4.86
CA LEU A 33 -1.04 -2.67 4.60
C LEU A 33 -1.27 -3.55 5.83
N ALA A 34 -0.22 -3.88 6.58
CA ALA A 34 -0.33 -4.67 7.80
C ALA A 34 -1.21 -3.98 8.85
N ASN A 35 -1.01 -2.67 9.05
CA ASN A 35 -1.82 -1.87 9.97
C ASN A 35 -3.28 -1.78 9.50
N HIS A 36 -3.52 -1.63 8.19
CA HIS A 36 -4.87 -1.64 7.65
C HIS A 36 -5.56 -2.99 7.89
N LYS A 37 -4.87 -4.10 7.63
CA LYS A 37 -5.40 -5.44 7.90
C LYS A 37 -5.72 -5.61 9.40
N ALA A 38 -4.80 -5.29 10.30
CA ALA A 38 -5.02 -5.41 11.74
C ALA A 38 -6.18 -4.54 12.27
N LYS A 39 -6.40 -3.38 11.65
CA LYS A 39 -7.47 -2.45 12.05
C LYS A 39 -8.84 -2.84 11.46
N CYS A 40 -8.88 -3.23 10.19
CA CYS A 40 -10.12 -3.36 9.42
C CYS A 40 -10.53 -4.82 9.14
N HIS A 41 -9.61 -5.77 9.25
CA HIS A 41 -9.80 -7.17 8.85
C HIS A 41 -9.12 -8.12 9.87
N ARG A 42 -9.60 -8.12 11.12
CA ARG A 42 -9.08 -8.98 12.19
C ARG A 42 -9.25 -10.45 11.88
#